data_AF-A0AA97LL27-F1
#
_entry.id   AF-A0AA97LL27-F1
#
_cell.length_a   1.000
_cell.length_b   1.000
_cell.length_c   1.000
_cell.angle_alpha   90.00
_cell.angle_beta   90.00
_cell.angle_gamma   90.00
#
_symmetry.space_group_name_H-M   'P 1'
#
loop_
_entity.id
_entity.type
_entity.pdbx_description
1 polymer ?
#
loop_
_entity_poly.entity_id
_entity_poly.type
_entity_poly.pdbx_seq_one_letter_code
_entity_poly.pdbx_strand_id
1 'polypeptide(L)'
;MKKLLGLSVLFWAFLLVNSAPPTCYSRVLSLGKEITESYMKLQKSETVDPCVKTLPRLYLDIHNYCVLAKLREFVAHPRCQRVPQVSALKDKARSLYTIMISFCRRDLVFLNEDCNALEFPILSPTDHSAVWK
;
A
#
# COMPACT_ATOMS: atom_id res chain seq x y z
N MET A 1 3.68 -8.57 -46.63
CA MET A 1 4.09 -9.57 -45.63
C MET A 1 4.99 -9.02 -44.51
N LYS A 2 6.01 -8.17 -44.78
CA LYS A 2 6.86 -7.55 -43.72
C LYS A 2 6.12 -6.77 -42.63
N LYS A 3 5.05 -6.03 -42.98
CA LYS A 3 4.24 -5.25 -42.03
C LYS A 3 3.45 -6.13 -41.03
N LEU A 4 3.03 -7.32 -41.46
CA LEU A 4 2.35 -8.32 -40.61
C LEU A 4 3.32 -8.99 -39.63
N LEU A 5 4.54 -9.30 -40.08
CA LEU A 5 5.60 -9.79 -39.18
C LEU A 5 5.96 -8.74 -38.10
N GLY A 6 6.08 -7.47 -38.49
CA GLY A 6 6.35 -6.39 -37.53
C GLY A 6 5.25 -6.25 -36.47
N LEU A 7 3.98 -6.34 -36.87
CA LEU A 7 2.84 -6.28 -35.95
C LEU A 7 2.79 -7.48 -34.99
N SER A 8 3.12 -8.68 -35.48
CA SER A 8 3.19 -9.90 -34.66
C SER A 8 4.31 -9.83 -33.61
N VAL A 9 5.48 -9.31 -34.00
CA VAL A 9 6.62 -9.13 -33.09
C VAL A 9 6.30 -8.08 -32.01
N LEU A 10 5.67 -6.96 -32.39
CA LEU A 10 5.24 -5.94 -31.43
C LEU A 10 4.20 -6.48 -30.45
N PHE A 11 3.25 -7.30 -30.91
CA PHE A 11 2.22 -7.89 -30.07
C PHE A 11 2.81 -8.87 -29.05
N TRP A 12 3.73 -9.75 -29.47
CA TRP A 12 4.41 -10.67 -28.54
C TRP A 12 5.30 -9.95 -27.53
N ALA A 13 6.01 -8.89 -27.95
CA ALA A 13 6.79 -8.07 -27.02
C ALA A 13 5.90 -7.41 -25.95
N PHE A 14 4.71 -6.95 -26.33
CA PHE A 14 3.74 -6.35 -25.41
C PHE A 14 3.20 -7.35 -24.38
N LEU A 15 2.98 -8.61 -24.78
CA LEU A 15 2.55 -9.67 -23.87
C LEU A 15 3.63 -10.05 -22.86
N LEU A 16 4.90 -10.04 -23.26
CA LEU A 16 6.02 -10.35 -22.36
C LEU A 16 6.24 -9.28 -21.28
N VAL A 17 6.09 -7.99 -21.62
CA VAL A 17 6.22 -6.89 -20.64
C VAL A 17 5.14 -6.94 -19.56
N ASN A 18 3.90 -7.29 -19.92
CA ASN A 18 2.79 -7.40 -18.97
C ASN A 18 2.86 -8.67 -18.10
N SER A 19 3.76 -9.60 -18.42
CA SER A 19 3.93 -10.87 -17.70
C SER A 19 5.08 -10.84 -16.69
N ALA A 20 5.86 -9.75 -16.64
CA ALA A 20 6.93 -9.63 -15.66
C ALA A 20 6.32 -9.53 -14.25
N PRO A 21 6.73 -10.38 -13.30
CA PRO A 21 6.28 -10.26 -11.91
C PRO A 21 6.67 -8.87 -11.38
N PRO A 22 5.84 -8.24 -10.54
CA PRO A 22 6.16 -6.93 -9.99
C PRO A 22 7.49 -7.01 -9.24
N THR A 23 8.33 -5.99 -9.40
CA THR A 23 9.52 -5.84 -8.56
C THR A 23 9.09 -5.69 -7.10
N CYS A 24 10.02 -5.96 -6.18
CA CYS A 24 9.79 -5.72 -4.76
C CYS A 24 9.21 -4.30 -4.52
N TYR A 25 9.85 -3.28 -5.09
CA TYR A 25 9.42 -1.90 -4.97
C TYR A 25 8.00 -1.67 -5.48
N SER A 26 7.69 -2.07 -6.72
CA SER A 26 6.37 -1.83 -7.30
C SER A 26 5.26 -2.59 -6.57
N ARG A 27 5.58 -3.79 -6.04
CA ARG A 27 4.65 -4.55 -5.20
C ARG A 27 4.37 -3.86 -3.87
N VAL A 28 5.41 -3.39 -3.18
CA VAL A 28 5.30 -2.66 -1.91
C VAL A 28 4.53 -1.36 -2.10
N LEU A 29 4.86 -0.58 -3.13
CA LEU A 29 4.19 0.67 -3.47
C LEU A 29 2.70 0.45 -3.76
N SER A 30 2.39 -0.51 -4.64
CA SER A 30 1.00 -0.81 -5.03
C SER A 30 0.16 -1.28 -3.85
N LEU A 31 0.68 -2.18 -3.01
CA LEU A 31 -0.04 -2.70 -1.86
C LEU A 31 -0.19 -1.64 -0.76
N GLY A 32 0.82 -0.80 -0.54
CA GLY A 32 0.74 0.33 0.40
C GLY A 32 -0.36 1.33 0.02
N LYS A 33 -0.46 1.66 -1.27
CA LYS A 33 -1.51 2.51 -1.80
C LYS A 33 -2.89 1.88 -1.62
N GLU A 34 -3.04 0.61 -1.97
CA GLU A 34 -4.28 -0.15 -1.80
C GLU A 34 -4.76 -0.16 -0.32
N ILE A 35 -3.84 -0.31 0.63
CA ILE A 35 -4.14 -0.27 2.07
C ILE A 35 -4.62 1.11 2.48
N THR A 36 -3.91 2.17 2.07
CA THR A 36 -4.27 3.55 2.41
C THR A 36 -5.64 3.92 1.85
N GLU A 37 -5.91 3.56 0.60
CA GLU A 37 -7.22 3.79 -0.04
C GLU A 37 -8.34 2.99 0.65
N SER A 38 -8.08 1.72 0.98
CA SER A 38 -9.03 0.87 1.71
C SER A 38 -9.36 1.44 3.09
N TYR A 39 -8.35 1.95 3.81
CA TYR A 39 -8.53 2.61 5.10
C TYR A 39 -9.33 3.92 4.96
N MET A 40 -9.02 4.75 3.97
CA MET A 40 -9.79 5.98 3.71
C MET A 40 -11.25 5.68 3.37
N LYS A 41 -11.50 4.65 2.56
CA LYS A 41 -12.86 4.21 2.22
C LYS A 41 -13.61 3.71 3.46
N LEU A 42 -12.93 2.96 4.32
CA LEU A 42 -13.48 2.49 5.58
C LEU A 42 -13.87 3.65 6.50
N GLN A 43 -13.01 4.68 6.61
CA GLN A 43 -13.26 5.86 7.44
C GLN A 43 -14.38 6.78 6.90
N LYS A 44 -14.58 6.83 5.58
CA LYS A 44 -15.59 7.66 4.92
C LYS A 44 -16.98 7.01 4.81
N SER A 45 -17.12 5.74 5.17
CA SER A 45 -18.41 5.05 5.06
C SER A 45 -19.46 5.71 5.97
N GLU A 46 -20.68 5.90 5.48
CA GLU A 46 -21.75 6.56 6.24
C GLU A 46 -22.22 5.73 7.44
N THR A 47 -22.02 4.39 7.37
CA THR A 47 -22.35 3.40 8.40
C THR A 47 -21.10 2.87 9.11
N VAL A 48 -20.18 3.76 9.47
CA VAL A 48 -18.98 3.40 10.23
C VAL A 48 -19.41 2.89 11.62
N ASP A 49 -19.22 1.58 11.86
CA ASP A 49 -19.32 0.98 13.20
C ASP A 49 -18.52 1.85 14.19
N PRO A 50 -19.07 2.21 15.37
CA PRO A 50 -18.39 3.07 16.34
C PRO A 50 -16.96 2.63 16.65
N CYS A 51 -16.67 1.32 16.60
CA CYS A 51 -15.35 0.81 16.86
C CYS A 51 -14.32 1.31 15.82
N VAL A 52 -14.73 1.46 14.55
CA VAL A 52 -13.84 1.84 13.43
C VAL A 52 -13.30 3.26 13.61
N LYS A 53 -14.10 4.15 14.22
CA LYS A 53 -13.66 5.50 14.61
C LYS A 53 -12.51 5.50 15.61
N THR A 54 -12.34 4.40 16.35
CA THR A 54 -11.27 4.23 17.34
C THR A 54 -10.02 3.52 16.77
N LEU A 55 -10.05 3.12 15.50
CA LEU A 55 -8.89 2.52 14.87
C LEU A 55 -7.74 3.55 14.78
N PRO A 56 -6.49 3.10 14.97
CA PRO A 56 -5.35 3.96 14.75
C PRO A 56 -5.28 4.40 13.29
N ARG A 57 -4.76 5.61 13.07
CA ARG A 57 -4.56 6.13 11.72
C ARG A 57 -3.59 5.24 10.95
N LEU A 58 -3.92 4.96 9.70
CA LEU A 58 -3.13 4.13 8.81
C LEU A 58 -2.83 4.86 7.52
N TYR A 59 -1.89 5.80 7.61
CA TYR A 59 -1.24 6.40 6.45
C TYR A 59 0.13 5.75 6.28
N LEU A 60 0.45 5.38 5.06
CA LEU A 60 1.68 4.67 4.74
C LEU A 60 2.50 5.51 3.78
N ASP A 61 3.79 5.63 4.09
CA ASP A 61 4.83 6.07 3.17
C ASP A 61 5.93 5.00 3.23
N ILE A 62 6.14 4.31 2.12
CA ILE A 62 7.09 3.19 2.06
C ILE A 62 8.55 3.64 2.19
N HIS A 63 8.80 4.94 1.98
CA HIS A 63 10.11 5.58 2.13
C HIS A 63 10.29 6.17 3.54
N ASN A 64 9.28 6.10 4.41
CA ASN A 64 9.41 6.55 5.79
C ASN A 64 9.91 5.41 6.67
N TYR A 65 10.95 5.66 7.46
CA TYR A 65 11.57 4.69 8.37
C TYR A 65 10.55 4.06 9.35
N CYS A 66 9.51 4.82 9.74
CA CYS A 66 8.56 4.43 10.77
C CYS A 66 7.40 3.57 10.25
N VAL A 67 7.35 3.31 8.93
CA VAL A 67 6.24 2.57 8.27
C VAL A 67 6.04 1.16 8.82
N LEU A 68 7.13 0.44 9.14
CA LEU A 68 7.06 -0.91 9.69
C LEU A 68 6.46 -0.91 11.10
N ALA A 69 6.76 0.11 11.90
CA ALA A 69 6.19 0.28 13.23
C ALA A 69 4.68 0.57 13.12
N LYS A 70 4.29 1.44 12.19
CA LYS A 70 2.88 1.77 11.92
C LYS A 70 2.05 0.55 11.50
N LEU A 71 2.59 -0.27 10.60
CA LEU A 71 1.94 -1.52 10.19
C LEU A 71 1.75 -2.47 11.39
N ARG A 72 2.77 -2.63 12.23
CA ARG A 72 2.71 -3.51 13.41
C ARG A 72 1.67 -3.01 14.41
N GLU A 73 1.67 -1.71 14.71
CA GLU A 73 0.72 -1.07 15.64
C GLU A 73 -0.72 -1.28 15.18
N PHE A 74 -1.00 -1.03 13.89
CA PHE A 74 -2.33 -1.20 13.32
C PHE A 74 -2.81 -2.66 13.35
N VAL A 75 -1.94 -3.61 12.99
CA VAL A 75 -2.26 -5.05 13.00
C VAL A 75 -2.49 -5.55 14.44
N ALA A 76 -1.72 -5.05 15.40
CA ALA A 76 -1.83 -5.44 16.81
C ALA A 76 -3.04 -4.84 17.53
N HIS A 77 -3.70 -3.82 16.96
CA HIS A 77 -4.82 -3.16 17.60
C HIS A 77 -6.00 -4.14 17.85
N PRO A 78 -6.49 -4.34 19.09
CA PRO A 78 -7.40 -5.45 19.39
C PRO A 78 -8.86 -5.23 18.96
N ARG A 79 -9.24 -3.99 18.61
CA ARG A 79 -10.64 -3.65 18.31
C ARG A 79 -11.05 -4.02 16.88
N CYS A 80 -12.37 -4.05 16.68
CA CYS A 80 -13.05 -4.23 15.39
C CYS A 80 -12.76 -5.54 14.64
N GLN A 81 -12.31 -6.59 15.31
CA GLN A 81 -12.01 -7.87 14.64
C GLN A 81 -13.25 -8.52 14.01
N ARG A 82 -14.45 -8.22 14.52
CA ARG A 82 -15.73 -8.69 13.96
C ARG A 82 -16.16 -7.94 12.70
N VAL A 83 -15.56 -6.80 12.38
CA VAL A 83 -15.86 -6.02 11.17
C VAL A 83 -15.04 -6.61 10.01
N PRO A 84 -15.67 -7.26 9.02
CA PRO A 84 -14.94 -8.00 7.97
C PRO A 84 -13.96 -7.13 7.19
N GLN A 85 -14.34 -5.88 6.90
CA GLN A 85 -13.51 -4.92 6.19
C GLN A 85 -12.23 -4.57 6.97
N VAL A 86 -12.32 -4.50 8.31
CA VAL A 86 -11.16 -4.26 9.17
C VAL A 86 -10.23 -5.46 9.21
N SER A 87 -10.78 -6.68 9.30
CA SER A 87 -9.98 -7.90 9.24
C SER A 87 -9.22 -7.99 7.92
N ALA A 88 -9.91 -7.80 6.79
CA ALA A 88 -9.28 -7.82 5.48
C ALA A 88 -8.19 -6.74 5.32
N LEU A 89 -8.41 -5.55 5.89
CA LEU A 89 -7.42 -4.48 5.91
C LEU A 89 -6.18 -4.86 6.74
N LYS A 90 -6.37 -5.48 7.91
CA LYS A 90 -5.26 -5.99 8.75
C LYS A 90 -4.48 -7.11 8.07
N ASP A 91 -5.14 -7.97 7.32
CA ASP A 91 -4.48 -9.04 6.56
C ASP A 91 -3.59 -8.47 5.45
N LYS A 92 -4.07 -7.45 4.73
CA LYS A 92 -3.24 -6.70 3.76
C LYS A 92 -2.05 -6.01 4.44
N ALA A 93 -2.27 -5.36 5.58
CA ALA A 93 -1.19 -4.71 6.34
C ALA A 93 -0.13 -5.72 6.82
N ARG A 94 -0.55 -6.90 7.29
CA ARG A 94 0.35 -8.01 7.65
C ARG A 94 1.13 -8.54 6.46
N SER A 95 0.46 -8.67 5.32
CA SER A 95 1.09 -9.07 4.06
C SER A 95 2.15 -8.06 3.62
N LEU A 96 1.83 -6.76 3.64
CA LEU A 96 2.79 -5.70 3.34
C LEU A 96 3.99 -5.74 4.28
N TYR A 97 3.77 -5.82 5.60
CA TYR A 97 4.85 -5.96 6.57
C TYR A 97 5.76 -7.15 6.24
N THR A 98 5.18 -8.31 5.93
CA THR A 98 5.94 -9.52 5.59
C THR A 98 6.73 -9.34 4.30
N ILE A 99 6.14 -8.73 3.27
CA ILE A 99 6.83 -8.42 2.01
C ILE A 99 8.03 -7.52 2.28
N MET A 100 7.82 -6.43 3.02
CA MET A 100 8.86 -5.47 3.37
C MET A 100 10.02 -6.12 4.13
N ILE A 101 9.75 -6.88 5.20
CA ILE A 101 10.83 -7.42 6.05
C ILE A 101 11.52 -8.67 5.51
N SER A 102 10.82 -9.49 4.70
CA SER A 102 11.32 -10.79 4.26
C SER A 102 11.81 -10.75 2.82
N PHE A 103 10.95 -10.35 1.89
CA PHE A 103 11.24 -10.41 0.46
C PHE A 103 12.01 -9.18 -0.01
N CYS A 104 11.67 -8.01 0.53
CA CYS A 104 12.21 -6.71 0.13
C CYS A 104 13.36 -6.20 0.99
N ARG A 105 13.81 -6.98 1.98
CA ARG A 105 14.66 -6.50 3.09
C ARG A 105 15.89 -5.68 2.67
N ARG A 106 16.50 -6.02 1.53
CA ARG A 106 17.72 -5.36 1.02
C ARG A 106 17.44 -4.24 0.01
N ASP A 107 16.21 -4.14 -0.47
CA ASP A 107 15.78 -3.21 -1.50
C ASP A 107 14.99 -2.02 -0.91
N LEU A 108 14.66 -2.08 0.39
CA LEU A 108 14.01 -0.97 1.09
C LEU A 108 15.00 0.17 1.30
N VAL A 109 14.63 1.34 0.81
CA VAL A 109 15.36 2.59 1.05
C VAL A 109 14.42 3.54 1.78
N PHE A 110 14.79 3.90 3.01
CA PHE A 110 14.08 4.90 3.79
C PHE A 110 14.72 6.27 3.54
N LEU A 111 13.94 7.21 3.03
CA LEU A 111 14.34 8.56 2.68
C LEU A 111 13.89 9.60 3.70
N ASN A 112 12.95 9.23 4.58
CA ASN A 112 12.36 10.12 5.57
C ASN A 112 12.34 9.49 6.97
N GLU A 113 12.68 10.28 7.98
CA GLU A 113 12.72 9.88 9.39
C GLU A 113 11.62 10.56 10.24
N ASP A 114 10.87 11.50 9.67
CA ASP A 114 9.78 12.17 10.39
C ASP A 114 8.57 11.24 10.53
N CYS A 115 8.49 10.52 11.66
CA CYS A 115 7.35 9.65 11.95
C CYS A 115 6.03 10.42 12.11
N ASN A 116 6.06 11.72 12.45
CA ASN A 116 4.84 12.49 12.66
C ASN A 116 4.07 12.71 11.36
N ALA A 117 4.76 12.67 10.21
CA ALA A 117 4.13 12.71 8.90
C ALA A 117 3.15 11.54 8.66
N LEU A 118 3.35 10.39 9.33
CA LEU A 118 2.44 9.24 9.26
C LEU A 118 1.20 9.40 10.16
N GLU A 119 1.28 10.22 11.21
CA GLU A 119 0.16 10.51 12.11
C GLU A 119 -0.71 11.65 11.62
N PHE A 120 -0.06 12.67 11.06
CA PHE A 120 -0.65 13.90 10.54
C PHE A 120 -0.18 14.11 9.10
N PRO A 121 -0.68 13.31 8.14
CA PRO A 121 -0.34 13.54 6.75
C PRO A 121 -0.81 14.93 6.34
N ILE A 122 0.08 15.69 5.71
CA ILE A 122 -0.26 16.96 5.09
C ILE A 122 -1.16 16.63 3.91
N LEU A 123 -2.48 16.68 4.13
CA LEU A 123 -3.50 16.51 3.10
C LEU A 123 -3.51 17.78 2.24
N SER A 124 -2.61 17.91 1.27
CA SER A 124 -2.88 18.82 0.15
C SER A 124 -3.90 18.14 -0.78
N PRO A 125 -4.97 18.82 -1.24
CA PRO A 125 -6.04 18.21 -2.04
C PRO A 125 -5.58 17.59 -3.37
N THR A 126 -4.33 17.83 -3.77
CA THR A 126 -3.66 17.30 -4.97
C THR A 126 -2.66 16.17 -4.67
N ASP A 127 -2.35 15.86 -3.40
CA ASP A 127 -1.18 15.05 -2.99
C ASP A 127 -1.39 13.57 -2.74
N HIS A 128 -2.57 13.00 -3.00
CA HIS A 128 -2.68 11.53 -3.01
C HIS A 128 -1.74 10.88 -4.05
N SER A 129 -1.22 11.68 -4.99
CA SER A 129 -0.19 11.30 -5.95
C SER A 129 1.25 11.65 -5.54
N ALA A 130 1.48 12.46 -4.50
CA ALA A 130 2.82 12.84 -4.03
C ALA A 130 3.36 11.96 -2.90
N VAL A 131 2.47 11.38 -2.07
CA VAL A 131 2.86 10.37 -1.07
C VAL A 131 3.45 9.09 -1.72
N TRP A 132 3.13 8.86 -3.00
CA TRP A 132 3.46 7.64 -3.73
C TRP A 132 4.26 7.91 -5.03
N LYS A 133 4.83 9.11 -5.17
CA LYS A 133 5.65 9.51 -6.33
C LYS A 133 7.11 9.15 -6.13
#